data_AF-A0A925ENY0-F1
#
_entry.id   AF-A0A925ENY0-F1
#
_cell.length_a   1.000
_cell.length_b   1.000
_cell.length_c   1.000
_cell.angle_alpha   90.00
_cell.angle_beta   90.00
_cell.angle_gamma   90.00
#
_symmetry.space_group_name_H-M   'P 1'
#
loop_
_entity.id
_entity.type
_entity.pdbx_description
1 polymer ?
#
loop_
_entity_poly.entity_id
_entity_poly.type
_entity_poly.pdbx_seq_one_letter_code
_entity_poly.pdbx_strand_id
1 'polypeptide(L)'
;MHFRFAILSDPHITLPETLEDYPGRAPLYEVSQSALSAVLEHLQICDLDFLLIPGDLTQNSEQVNHAWLRETLEKLPFPTYVIAGNHDARTWESSPELLGLKDFPSFYRQFGYDDSEGLDYEREILPGVRLIGLNSNVIEGSKVLGRLDQAQLTWVASRLAAHPEAIWLVMVHHNLLEHLPFQRLNPILSNYILPTDALVEVLKGYSAMVFTGHLHVQDIAQQGNLYEITTGSLVSYPHPYRILNWEDGKLQVETHHIKNLPDWPELQKVTLERMAQGSHHYMIRWLSGALEIPQTQAAQYSEHLRYFWATIAAGDAQFSFAHLPENVQAFMAQFNDQPPADNDAVLPLGLQGSSEDLPPRTMKDISVT
;
A
#
# COMPACT_ATOMS: atom_id res chain seq x y z
N MET A 1 11.91 -13.02 -20.23
CA MET A 1 12.57 -12.66 -18.95
C MET A 1 11.69 -13.17 -17.85
N HIS A 2 12.27 -13.75 -16.79
CA HIS A 2 11.52 -14.28 -15.66
C HIS A 2 12.12 -13.76 -14.36
N PHE A 3 11.29 -13.29 -13.43
CA PHE A 3 11.69 -12.98 -12.06
C PHE A 3 10.49 -13.08 -11.12
N ARG A 4 10.76 -13.46 -9.87
CA ARG A 4 9.76 -13.69 -8.82
C ARG A 4 10.09 -12.82 -7.62
N PHE A 5 9.11 -12.10 -7.10
CA PHE A 5 9.32 -11.21 -5.95
C PHE A 5 8.12 -11.21 -5.02
N ALA A 6 8.29 -10.71 -3.81
CA ALA A 6 7.20 -10.57 -2.86
C ALA A 6 6.93 -9.12 -2.49
N ILE A 7 5.72 -8.88 -2.02
CA ILE A 7 5.29 -7.60 -1.45
C ILE A 7 4.58 -7.89 -0.13
N LEU A 8 4.96 -7.17 0.90
CA LEU A 8 4.16 -7.00 2.10
C LEU A 8 4.13 -5.50 2.40
N SER A 9 3.03 -4.99 2.96
CA SER A 9 2.92 -3.58 3.31
C SER A 9 2.43 -3.42 4.73
N ASP A 10 2.69 -2.23 5.29
CA ASP A 10 2.16 -1.80 6.58
C ASP A 10 2.37 -2.85 7.69
N PRO A 11 3.61 -3.36 7.89
CA PRO A 11 3.89 -4.28 8.98
C PRO A 11 3.73 -3.63 10.36
N HIS A 12 3.80 -2.29 10.44
CA HIS A 12 3.59 -1.52 11.67
C HIS A 12 4.31 -2.12 12.88
N ILE A 13 5.60 -2.43 12.70
CA ILE A 13 6.41 -3.07 13.73
C ILE A 13 6.30 -2.28 15.04
N THR A 14 5.91 -3.02 16.08
CA THR A 14 5.72 -2.52 17.43
C THR A 14 6.28 -3.56 18.41
N LEU A 15 7.38 -3.22 19.08
CA LEU A 15 7.96 -4.05 20.14
C LEU A 15 7.11 -3.99 21.42
N PRO A 16 7.18 -4.99 22.32
CA PRO A 16 6.36 -5.01 23.53
C PRO A 16 6.62 -3.80 24.43
N GLU A 17 7.83 -3.25 24.40
CA GLU A 17 8.23 -2.05 25.15
C GLU A 17 7.70 -0.73 24.56
N THR A 18 7.31 -0.71 23.29
CA THR A 18 6.72 0.46 22.62
C THR A 18 5.22 0.26 22.36
N LEU A 19 4.67 -0.87 22.77
CA LEU A 19 3.26 -1.18 22.60
C LEU A 19 2.45 -0.30 23.57
N GLU A 20 1.83 0.74 23.02
CA GLU A 20 0.90 1.57 23.75
C GLU A 20 -0.47 0.88 23.87
N ASP A 21 -1.05 0.87 25.08
CA ASP A 21 -2.38 0.31 25.31
C ASP A 21 -3.44 1.24 24.71
N TYR A 22 -3.92 0.88 23.52
CA TYR A 22 -5.06 1.52 22.88
C TYR A 22 -6.21 0.53 22.69
N PRO A 23 -7.09 0.38 23.69
CA PRO A 23 -8.21 -0.53 23.57
C PRO A 23 -9.11 -0.13 22.39
N GLY A 24 -9.44 -1.11 21.54
CA GLY A 24 -10.45 -0.95 20.47
C GLY A 24 -9.97 -0.47 19.10
N ARG A 25 -8.65 -0.31 18.85
CA ARG A 25 -8.15 -0.09 17.47
C ARG A 25 -8.40 -1.31 16.59
N ALA A 26 -8.68 -1.15 15.29
CA ALA A 26 -8.89 -2.29 14.40
C ALA A 26 -7.60 -3.11 14.13
N PRO A 27 -6.43 -2.48 13.86
CA PRO A 27 -5.17 -3.22 13.75
C PRO A 27 -4.74 -3.86 15.08
N LEU A 28 -4.11 -5.03 15.00
CA LEU A 28 -3.60 -5.82 16.11
C LEU A 28 -2.06 -5.72 16.12
N TYR A 29 -1.50 -4.61 16.60
CA TYR A 29 -0.05 -4.37 16.60
C TYR A 29 0.74 -5.38 17.44
N GLU A 30 0.08 -6.03 18.38
CA GLU A 30 0.59 -7.11 19.22
C GLU A 30 1.11 -8.31 18.40
N VAL A 31 0.62 -8.47 17.16
CA VAL A 31 1.10 -9.53 16.25
C VAL A 31 2.21 -9.08 15.31
N SER A 32 2.55 -7.79 15.23
CA SER A 32 3.41 -7.24 14.17
C SER A 32 4.72 -8.02 13.96
N GLN A 33 5.45 -8.33 15.05
CA GLN A 33 6.71 -9.08 14.98
C GLN A 33 6.52 -10.54 14.55
N SER A 34 5.54 -11.24 15.14
CA SER A 34 5.30 -12.67 14.86
C SER A 34 4.68 -12.86 13.48
N ALA A 35 3.82 -11.94 13.05
CA ALA A 35 3.28 -11.84 11.71
C ALA A 35 4.40 -11.66 10.68
N LEU A 36 5.26 -10.65 10.86
CA LEU A 36 6.38 -10.43 9.94
C LEU A 36 7.33 -11.65 9.93
N SER A 37 7.70 -12.19 11.09
CA SER A 37 8.60 -13.35 11.17
C SER A 37 8.05 -14.56 10.42
N ALA A 38 6.76 -14.87 10.61
CA ALA A 38 6.11 -15.98 9.92
C ALA A 38 6.06 -15.78 8.39
N VAL A 39 5.82 -14.54 7.93
CA VAL A 39 5.86 -14.22 6.49
C VAL A 39 7.27 -14.37 5.95
N LEU A 40 8.27 -13.79 6.61
CA LEU A 40 9.66 -13.87 6.16
C LEU A 40 10.21 -15.31 6.17
N GLU A 41 9.80 -16.15 7.10
CA GLU A 41 10.11 -17.60 7.08
C GLU A 41 9.54 -18.29 5.85
N HIS A 42 8.30 -17.99 5.49
CA HIS A 42 7.68 -18.53 4.27
C HIS A 42 8.38 -17.99 3.02
N LEU A 43 8.62 -16.68 2.92
CA LEU A 43 9.23 -16.05 1.74
C LEU A 43 10.65 -16.57 1.45
N GLN A 44 11.41 -16.95 2.49
CA GLN A 44 12.75 -17.54 2.35
C GLN A 44 12.78 -18.87 1.59
N ILE A 45 11.66 -19.59 1.51
CA ILE A 45 11.55 -20.85 0.76
C ILE A 45 10.82 -20.69 -0.58
N CYS A 46 10.46 -19.47 -0.98
CA CYS A 46 9.70 -19.17 -2.19
C CYS A 46 10.55 -18.84 -3.43
N ASP A 47 11.88 -18.96 -3.35
CA ASP A 47 12.84 -18.65 -4.45
C ASP A 47 12.61 -17.25 -5.04
N LEU A 48 12.76 -16.23 -4.20
CA LEU A 48 12.51 -14.84 -4.55
C LEU A 48 13.80 -14.13 -5.00
N ASP A 49 13.69 -13.32 -6.04
CA ASP A 49 14.73 -12.40 -6.49
C ASP A 49 14.84 -11.18 -5.57
N PHE A 50 13.72 -10.70 -4.99
CA PHE A 50 13.69 -9.57 -4.05
C PHE A 50 12.35 -9.45 -3.29
N LEU A 51 12.34 -8.60 -2.26
CA LEU A 51 11.17 -8.18 -1.48
C LEU A 51 10.97 -6.66 -1.57
N LEU A 52 9.72 -6.24 -1.73
CA LEU A 52 9.29 -4.83 -1.67
C LEU A 52 8.45 -4.58 -0.42
N ILE A 53 8.70 -3.46 0.28
CA ILE A 53 7.89 -3.00 1.42
C ILE A 53 7.54 -1.51 1.23
N PRO A 54 6.34 -1.18 0.72
CA PRO A 54 5.98 0.18 0.33
C PRO A 54 5.51 1.06 1.50
N GLY A 55 6.22 1.01 2.64
CA GLY A 55 6.02 1.92 3.77
C GLY A 55 5.25 1.37 4.96
N ASP A 56 5.12 2.24 5.96
CA ASP A 56 4.59 1.98 7.30
C ASP A 56 5.25 0.77 7.96
N LEU A 57 6.58 0.80 7.90
CA LEU A 57 7.48 -0.19 8.44
C LEU A 57 7.32 -0.34 9.97
N THR A 58 7.10 0.76 10.67
CA THR A 58 6.91 0.86 12.12
C THR A 58 5.63 1.63 12.44
N GLN A 59 5.08 1.44 13.64
CA GLN A 59 3.82 2.09 14.03
C GLN A 59 3.99 3.55 14.46
N ASN A 60 5.02 3.92 15.23
CA ASN A 60 5.25 5.32 15.60
C ASN A 60 6.71 5.78 15.53
N SER A 61 7.50 5.21 14.61
CA SER A 61 8.86 5.67 14.30
C SER A 61 9.89 5.47 15.43
N GLU A 62 9.59 4.63 16.42
CA GLU A 62 10.50 4.37 17.52
C GLU A 62 11.80 3.73 16.98
N GLN A 63 12.96 4.27 17.36
CA GLN A 63 14.26 3.80 16.88
C GLN A 63 14.47 2.31 17.15
N VAL A 64 13.96 1.81 18.27
CA VAL A 64 14.07 0.38 18.62
C VAL A 64 13.26 -0.51 17.68
N ASN A 65 12.10 -0.04 17.20
CA ASN A 65 11.27 -0.75 16.22
C ASN A 65 11.96 -0.77 14.85
N HIS A 66 12.51 0.38 14.44
CA HIS A 66 13.31 0.47 13.21
C HIS A 66 14.55 -0.44 13.25
N ALA A 67 15.27 -0.45 14.39
CA ALA A 67 16.46 -1.27 14.57
C ALA A 67 16.14 -2.77 14.49
N TRP A 68 15.11 -3.22 15.20
CA TRP A 68 14.66 -4.61 15.14
C TRP A 68 14.25 -5.03 13.73
N LEU A 69 13.50 -4.17 13.03
CA LEU A 69 13.08 -4.46 11.66
C LEU A 69 14.29 -4.54 10.72
N ARG A 70 15.19 -3.57 10.76
CA ARG A 70 16.42 -3.54 9.96
C ARG A 70 17.24 -4.82 10.17
N GLU A 71 17.51 -5.18 11.42
CA GLU A 71 18.27 -6.40 11.77
C GLU A 71 17.56 -7.68 11.33
N THR A 72 16.23 -7.66 11.25
CA THR A 72 15.43 -8.79 10.75
C THR A 72 15.55 -8.91 9.24
N LEU A 73 15.42 -7.79 8.51
CA LEU A 73 15.53 -7.76 7.04
C LEU A 73 16.97 -8.04 6.56
N GLU A 74 18.00 -7.65 7.31
CA GLU A 74 19.42 -7.93 7.03
C GLU A 74 19.75 -9.43 6.92
N LYS A 75 18.94 -10.28 7.53
CA LYS A 75 19.16 -11.74 7.56
C LYS A 75 18.57 -12.45 6.34
N LEU A 76 17.81 -11.74 5.50
CA LEU A 76 17.15 -12.35 4.35
C LEU A 76 18.17 -12.72 3.27
N PRO A 77 17.97 -13.84 2.56
CA PRO A 77 18.89 -14.31 1.53
C PRO A 77 18.72 -13.58 0.18
N PHE A 78 17.77 -12.64 0.09
CA PHE A 78 17.47 -11.86 -1.09
C PHE A 78 17.42 -10.35 -0.76
N PRO A 79 17.70 -9.47 -1.73
CA PRO A 79 17.55 -8.03 -1.58
C PRO A 79 16.16 -7.63 -1.12
N THR A 80 16.10 -6.64 -0.22
CA THR A 80 14.85 -6.03 0.23
C THR A 80 14.91 -4.53 -0.05
N TYR A 81 13.82 -3.97 -0.57
CA TYR A 81 13.72 -2.55 -0.86
C TYR A 81 12.55 -1.96 -0.09
N VAL A 82 12.81 -0.82 0.57
CA VAL A 82 11.82 -0.15 1.40
C VAL A 82 11.67 1.31 1.02
N ILE A 83 10.54 1.91 1.37
CA ILE A 83 10.33 3.36 1.46
C ILE A 83 9.69 3.67 2.80
N ALA A 84 9.68 4.94 3.20
CA ALA A 84 8.96 5.38 4.39
C ALA A 84 7.46 5.53 4.09
N GLY A 85 6.61 5.06 5.00
CA GLY A 85 5.22 5.49 5.12
C GLY A 85 5.04 6.60 6.14
N ASN A 86 3.79 7.03 6.35
CA ASN A 86 3.50 8.18 7.22
C ASN A 86 3.69 7.88 8.71
N HIS A 87 3.82 6.62 9.10
CA HIS A 87 4.12 6.19 10.47
C HIS A 87 5.63 6.10 10.76
N ASP A 88 6.47 5.98 9.73
CA ASP A 88 7.90 5.69 9.85
C ASP A 88 8.76 6.90 10.22
N ALA A 89 8.28 8.10 9.94
CA ALA A 89 8.94 9.33 10.34
C ALA A 89 7.93 10.48 10.39
N ARG A 90 7.55 10.86 11.61
CA ARG A 90 6.56 11.92 11.86
C ARG A 90 7.19 13.29 12.06
N THR A 91 8.52 13.35 12.12
CA THR A 91 9.30 14.57 12.30
C THR A 91 10.47 14.59 11.33
N TRP A 92 10.98 15.77 11.02
CA TRP A 92 12.09 15.91 10.08
C TRP A 92 13.42 15.44 10.68
N GLU A 93 13.74 15.92 11.89
CA GLU A 93 14.98 15.60 12.61
C GLU A 93 14.74 14.42 13.56
N SER A 94 15.73 13.53 13.68
CA SER A 94 15.66 12.45 14.68
C SER A 94 15.76 12.99 16.11
N SER A 95 15.10 12.31 17.04
CA SER A 95 15.36 12.41 18.49
C SER A 95 16.07 11.15 18.97
N PRO A 96 16.53 11.06 20.23
CA PRO A 96 17.05 9.81 20.78
C PRO A 96 16.06 8.64 20.73
N GLU A 97 14.76 8.92 20.70
CA GLU A 97 13.68 7.93 20.74
C GLU A 97 13.06 7.64 19.37
N LEU A 98 12.98 8.65 18.48
CA LEU A 98 12.27 8.57 17.21
C LEU A 98 13.20 8.83 16.02
N LEU A 99 13.02 8.06 14.95
CA LEU A 99 13.72 8.28 13.69
C LEU A 99 13.09 9.46 12.93
N GLY A 100 13.91 10.43 12.53
CA GLY A 100 13.49 11.54 11.68
C GLY A 100 13.54 11.17 10.20
N LEU A 101 12.69 11.81 9.40
CA LEU A 101 12.60 11.54 7.96
C LEU A 101 13.95 11.78 7.27
N LYS A 102 14.69 12.81 7.70
CA LYS A 102 16.02 13.16 7.19
C LYS A 102 17.04 12.02 7.31
N ASP A 103 16.99 11.24 8.39
CA ASP A 103 17.96 10.19 8.66
C ASP A 103 17.50 8.82 8.14
N PHE A 104 16.25 8.70 7.67
CA PHE A 104 15.68 7.47 7.15
C PHE A 104 16.52 6.83 6.02
N PRO A 105 16.97 7.56 4.98
CA PRO A 105 17.82 6.97 3.93
C PRO A 105 19.14 6.39 4.45
N SER A 106 19.76 7.07 5.41
CA SER A 106 21.02 6.61 6.02
C SER A 106 20.79 5.39 6.91
N PHE A 107 19.67 5.37 7.66
CA PHE A 107 19.31 4.25 8.52
C PHE A 107 19.00 2.98 7.72
N TYR A 108 18.28 3.14 6.60
CA TYR A 108 17.88 2.05 5.70
C TYR A 108 18.79 1.95 4.46
N ARG A 109 20.06 2.34 4.56
CA ARG A 109 20.99 2.49 3.41
C ARG A 109 21.01 1.30 2.46
N GLN A 110 21.12 0.08 2.99
CA GLN A 110 21.23 -1.15 2.17
C GLN A 110 19.90 -1.62 1.55
N PHE A 111 18.78 -0.93 1.82
CA PHE A 111 17.44 -1.33 1.35
C PHE A 111 16.94 -0.42 0.22
N GLY A 112 17.83 -0.16 -0.75
CA GLY A 112 17.58 0.68 -1.94
C GLY A 112 18.27 2.04 -1.91
N TYR A 113 18.66 2.51 -0.72
CA TYR A 113 19.26 3.83 -0.52
C TYR A 113 20.79 3.89 -0.72
N ASP A 114 21.47 2.81 -1.16
CA ASP A 114 22.93 2.64 -1.14
C ASP A 114 23.75 3.92 -1.34
N ASP A 115 23.66 4.56 -2.52
CA ASP A 115 24.32 5.82 -2.87
C ASP A 115 23.35 7.01 -2.92
N SER A 116 22.11 6.82 -2.43
CA SER A 116 21.13 7.90 -2.34
C SER A 116 21.35 8.69 -1.06
N GLU A 117 21.51 10.00 -1.22
CA GLU A 117 21.53 10.96 -0.12
C GLU A 117 20.14 11.64 0.05
N GLY A 118 19.13 11.17 -0.68
CA GLY A 118 17.76 11.69 -0.67
C GLY A 118 16.73 10.65 -0.24
N LEU A 119 15.50 11.12 -0.06
CA LEU A 119 14.35 10.28 0.34
C LEU A 119 13.81 9.41 -0.79
N ASP A 120 14.17 9.75 -2.03
CA ASP A 120 13.84 9.02 -3.23
C ASP A 120 15.08 8.28 -3.75
N TYR A 121 14.90 7.14 -4.41
CA TYR A 121 16.00 6.42 -5.06
C TYR A 121 15.56 5.69 -6.32
N GLU A 122 16.54 5.38 -7.16
CA GLU A 122 16.41 4.57 -8.37
C GLU A 122 17.49 3.48 -8.36
N ARG A 123 17.10 2.24 -8.68
CA ARG A 123 18.02 1.11 -8.84
C ARG A 123 17.65 0.28 -10.06
N GLU A 124 18.67 -0.22 -10.76
CA GLU A 124 18.48 -1.38 -11.62
C GLU A 124 18.65 -2.62 -10.74
N ILE A 125 17.54 -3.30 -10.46
CA ILE A 125 17.49 -4.38 -9.48
C ILE A 125 17.69 -5.74 -10.14
N LEU A 126 17.39 -5.83 -11.44
CA LEU A 126 17.69 -6.95 -12.33
C LEU A 126 17.97 -6.38 -13.74
N PRO A 127 18.64 -7.11 -14.65
CA PRO A 127 18.89 -6.63 -16.01
C PRO A 127 17.61 -6.17 -16.72
N GLY A 128 17.49 -4.87 -17.00
CA GLY A 128 16.31 -4.30 -17.66
C GLY A 128 15.08 -4.07 -16.77
N VAL A 129 15.16 -4.35 -15.46
CA VAL A 129 14.11 -4.03 -14.46
C VAL A 129 14.64 -2.99 -13.49
N ARG A 130 13.93 -1.88 -13.41
CA ARG A 130 14.28 -0.74 -12.57
C ARG A 130 13.23 -0.47 -11.52
N LEU A 131 13.70 -0.14 -10.33
CA LEU A 131 12.89 0.24 -9.19
C LEU A 131 13.08 1.71 -8.89
N ILE A 132 11.97 2.42 -8.71
CA ILE A 132 11.92 3.75 -8.11
C ILE A 132 11.24 3.63 -6.75
N GLY A 133 11.90 4.08 -5.70
CA GLY A 133 11.28 4.31 -4.39
C GLY A 133 11.02 5.80 -4.19
N LEU A 134 9.76 6.18 -3.95
CA LEU A 134 9.36 7.58 -3.72
C LEU A 134 8.88 7.79 -2.28
N ASN A 135 9.44 8.81 -1.65
CA ASN A 135 8.85 9.38 -0.45
C ASN A 135 7.72 10.33 -0.82
N SER A 136 6.51 9.99 -0.39
CA SER A 136 5.32 10.84 -0.52
C SER A 136 4.99 11.61 0.76
N ASN A 137 5.77 11.45 1.83
CA ASN A 137 5.47 12.06 3.12
C ASN A 137 5.81 13.55 3.15
N VAL A 138 4.81 14.37 3.49
CA VAL A 138 4.97 15.79 3.81
C VAL A 138 4.49 16.04 5.24
N ILE A 139 5.41 16.47 6.10
CA ILE A 139 5.13 16.73 7.52
C ILE A 139 4.55 18.14 7.68
N GLU A 140 3.29 18.23 8.10
CA GLU A 140 2.59 19.48 8.40
C GLU A 140 2.08 19.46 9.85
N GLY A 141 2.87 20.04 10.76
CA GLY A 141 2.56 20.05 12.19
C GLY A 141 2.60 18.63 12.78
N SER A 142 1.47 18.14 13.28
CA SER A 142 1.33 16.76 13.80
C SER A 142 0.83 15.75 12.76
N LYS A 143 0.59 16.20 11.52
CA LYS A 143 0.11 15.34 10.44
C LYS A 143 1.24 15.06 9.45
N VAL A 144 1.14 13.90 8.83
CA VAL A 144 1.94 13.53 7.66
C VAL A 144 0.94 13.32 6.52
N LEU A 145 1.10 14.07 5.43
CA LEU A 145 0.22 14.05 4.25
C LEU A 145 0.95 13.40 3.08
N GLY A 146 0.20 12.80 2.16
CA GLY A 146 0.70 12.28 0.90
C GLY A 146 0.77 13.34 -0.19
N ARG A 147 1.98 13.76 -0.60
CA ARG A 147 2.19 14.65 -1.76
C ARG A 147 3.51 14.33 -2.46
N LEU A 148 3.56 14.64 -3.75
CA LEU A 148 4.80 14.66 -4.53
C LEU A 148 4.98 16.07 -5.10
N ASP A 149 6.19 16.59 -5.03
CA ASP A 149 6.51 17.90 -5.59
C ASP A 149 6.90 17.84 -7.07
N GLN A 150 6.99 19.01 -7.71
CA GLN A 150 7.35 19.10 -9.12
C GLN A 150 8.78 18.62 -9.40
N ALA A 151 9.71 18.79 -8.46
CA ALA A 151 11.09 18.35 -8.63
C ALA A 151 11.18 16.82 -8.63
N GLN A 152 10.43 16.15 -7.75
CA GLN A 152 10.28 14.69 -7.73
C GLN A 152 9.69 14.18 -9.04
N LEU A 153 8.59 14.79 -9.51
CA LEU A 153 7.96 14.40 -10.78
C LEU A 153 8.89 14.58 -11.98
N THR A 154 9.63 15.69 -12.03
CA THR A 154 10.64 15.94 -13.06
C THR A 154 11.79 14.93 -12.97
N TRP A 155 12.22 14.58 -11.76
CA TRP A 155 13.25 13.57 -11.53
C TRP A 155 12.78 12.20 -12.04
N VAL A 156 11.57 11.75 -11.68
CA VAL A 156 10.97 10.50 -12.18
C VAL A 156 10.92 10.49 -13.71
N ALA A 157 10.37 11.55 -14.32
CA ALA A 157 10.27 11.65 -15.78
C ALA A 157 11.65 11.53 -16.46
N SER A 158 12.69 12.12 -15.86
CA SER A 158 14.07 12.01 -16.38
C SER A 158 14.63 10.58 -16.29
N ARG A 159 14.26 9.82 -15.25
CA ARG A 159 14.71 8.42 -15.07
C ARG A 159 14.06 7.51 -16.10
N LEU A 160 12.74 7.64 -16.26
CA LEU A 160 11.97 6.92 -17.26
C LEU A 160 12.51 7.17 -18.68
N ALA A 161 12.76 8.44 -19.04
CA ALA A 161 13.27 8.82 -20.35
C ALA A 161 14.71 8.32 -20.63
N ALA A 162 15.52 8.12 -19.57
CA ALA A 162 16.86 7.56 -19.71
C ALA A 162 16.85 6.05 -20.00
N HIS A 163 15.79 5.34 -19.62
CA HIS A 163 15.62 3.90 -19.82
C HIS A 163 14.20 3.56 -20.32
N PRO A 164 13.83 3.98 -21.54
CA PRO A 164 12.45 3.87 -22.04
C PRO A 164 11.97 2.43 -22.23
N GLU A 165 12.89 1.50 -22.47
CA GLU A 165 12.61 0.06 -22.66
C GLU A 165 12.63 -0.75 -21.36
N ALA A 166 12.93 -0.11 -20.21
CA ALA A 166 12.97 -0.81 -18.93
C ALA A 166 11.56 -1.12 -18.41
N ILE A 167 11.46 -2.21 -17.65
CA ILE A 167 10.30 -2.49 -16.80
C ILE A 167 10.48 -1.69 -15.52
N TRP A 168 9.52 -0.82 -15.22
CA TRP A 168 9.56 0.05 -14.06
C TRP A 168 8.66 -0.48 -12.95
N LEU A 169 9.26 -0.72 -11.80
CA LEU A 169 8.58 -0.92 -10.53
C LEU A 169 8.64 0.40 -9.77
N VAL A 170 7.51 0.89 -9.25
CA VAL A 170 7.44 2.15 -8.52
C VAL A 170 6.81 1.91 -7.16
N MET A 171 7.56 2.12 -6.09
CA MET A 171 7.01 2.12 -4.73
C MET A 171 6.68 3.55 -4.30
N VAL A 172 5.48 3.73 -3.77
CA VAL A 172 5.03 4.98 -3.14
C VAL A 172 3.95 4.61 -2.12
N HIS A 173 4.03 5.14 -0.90
CA HIS A 173 3.17 4.64 0.17
C HIS A 173 1.68 4.95 -0.05
N HIS A 174 1.35 6.19 -0.43
CA HIS A 174 -0.01 6.65 -0.67
C HIS A 174 -0.51 6.25 -2.07
N ASN A 175 -1.81 5.97 -2.21
CA ASN A 175 -2.39 5.55 -3.48
C ASN A 175 -2.28 6.60 -4.59
N LEU A 176 -2.26 6.17 -5.84
CA LEU A 176 -2.32 7.04 -7.03
C LEU A 176 -3.70 6.98 -7.70
N LEU A 177 -4.29 5.79 -7.77
CA LEU A 177 -5.58 5.48 -8.34
C LEU A 177 -6.60 5.26 -7.22
N GLU A 178 -7.88 5.43 -7.53
CA GLU A 178 -8.94 5.08 -6.58
C GLU A 178 -9.07 3.56 -6.53
N HIS A 179 -8.82 2.98 -5.36
CA HIS A 179 -9.09 1.58 -5.03
C HIS A 179 -10.49 1.38 -4.41
N LEU A 180 -11.12 2.48 -3.99
CA LEU A 180 -12.49 2.48 -3.50
C LEU A 180 -13.30 3.57 -4.19
N PRO A 181 -14.60 3.32 -4.46
CA PRO A 181 -15.49 4.36 -4.95
C PRO A 181 -15.41 5.63 -4.11
N PHE A 182 -15.22 6.77 -4.78
CA PHE A 182 -15.21 8.10 -4.17
C PHE A 182 -14.05 8.36 -3.20
N GLN A 183 -12.95 7.60 -3.30
CA GLN A 183 -11.80 7.73 -2.40
C GLN A 183 -11.27 9.17 -2.32
N ARG A 184 -11.16 9.89 -3.44
CA ARG A 184 -10.70 11.30 -3.47
C ARG A 184 -11.72 12.28 -2.90
N LEU A 185 -13.01 11.97 -3.02
CA LEU A 185 -14.11 12.87 -2.65
C LEU A 185 -14.55 12.69 -1.19
N ASN A 186 -14.26 11.54 -0.59
CA ASN A 186 -14.64 11.23 0.77
C ASN A 186 -13.61 11.80 1.77
N PRO A 187 -13.99 12.67 2.73
CA PRO A 187 -13.05 13.29 3.67
C PRO A 187 -12.25 12.33 4.56
N ILE A 188 -12.70 11.08 4.69
CA ILE A 188 -11.99 10.03 5.42
C ILE A 188 -10.98 9.36 4.49
N LEU A 189 -11.44 8.95 3.29
CA LEU A 189 -10.65 8.18 2.34
C LEU A 189 -9.63 9.03 1.56
N SER A 190 -9.83 10.34 1.46
CA SER A 190 -8.98 11.25 0.69
C SER A 190 -7.58 11.43 1.29
N ASN A 191 -7.35 10.96 2.53
CA ASN A 191 -6.01 10.93 3.14
C ASN A 191 -5.15 9.75 2.68
N TYR A 192 -5.75 8.75 2.00
CA TYR A 192 -5.05 7.55 1.55
C TYR A 192 -4.52 7.64 0.12
N ILE A 193 -4.90 8.68 -0.61
CA ILE A 193 -4.57 8.88 -2.02
C ILE A 193 -3.88 10.23 -2.22
N LEU A 194 -2.89 10.27 -3.12
CA LEU A 194 -2.23 11.52 -3.52
C LEU A 194 -3.26 12.48 -4.13
N PRO A 195 -3.16 13.80 -3.88
CA PRO A 195 -4.19 14.76 -4.31
C PRO A 195 -4.20 15.07 -5.81
N THR A 196 -3.27 14.51 -6.59
CA THR A 196 -3.12 14.78 -8.03
C THR A 196 -2.83 13.50 -8.81
N ASP A 197 -3.12 13.52 -10.11
CA ASP A 197 -2.79 12.43 -11.05
C ASP A 197 -1.43 12.65 -11.74
N ALA A 198 -0.61 13.60 -11.28
CA ALA A 198 0.58 14.02 -12.00
C ALA A 198 1.60 12.89 -12.18
N LEU A 199 1.74 12.00 -11.19
CA LEU A 199 2.61 10.82 -11.31
C LEU A 199 2.01 9.78 -12.29
N VAL A 200 0.69 9.59 -12.30
CA VAL A 200 0.01 8.72 -13.28
C VAL A 200 0.30 9.20 -14.70
N GLU A 201 0.22 10.50 -14.94
CA GLU A 201 0.50 11.12 -16.24
C GLU A 201 1.96 10.95 -16.68
N VAL A 202 2.91 10.94 -15.73
CA VAL A 202 4.32 10.68 -15.99
C VAL A 202 4.56 9.19 -16.35
N LEU A 203 3.84 8.27 -15.71
CA LEU A 203 4.07 6.82 -15.84
C LEU A 203 3.37 6.18 -17.04
N LYS A 204 2.19 6.66 -17.45
CA LYS A 204 1.33 5.98 -18.47
C LYS A 204 1.97 5.73 -19.84
N GLY A 205 3.09 6.38 -20.15
CA GLY A 205 3.86 6.17 -21.39
C GLY A 205 4.88 5.04 -21.33
N TYR A 206 5.07 4.40 -20.17
CA TYR A 206 6.13 3.43 -19.92
C TYR A 206 5.56 2.09 -19.45
N SER A 207 6.37 1.03 -19.53
CA SER A 207 6.04 -0.26 -18.91
C SER A 207 6.25 -0.15 -17.40
N ALA A 208 5.25 0.40 -16.69
CA ALA A 208 5.32 0.71 -15.27
C ALA A 208 4.24 -0.01 -14.47
N MET A 209 4.60 -0.41 -13.25
CA MET A 209 3.72 -0.92 -12.20
C MET A 209 3.97 -0.15 -10.92
N VAL A 210 2.89 0.17 -10.21
CA VAL A 210 2.96 0.92 -8.95
C VAL A 210 2.58 -0.01 -7.81
N PHE A 211 3.31 0.08 -6.70
CA PHE A 211 3.11 -0.71 -5.50
C PHE A 211 2.92 0.22 -4.31
N THR A 212 1.76 0.12 -3.66
CA THR A 212 1.32 1.03 -2.60
C THR A 212 0.80 0.26 -1.40
N GLY A 213 0.62 1.00 -0.29
CA GLY A 213 0.12 0.50 0.98
C GLY A 213 -0.94 1.43 1.54
N HIS A 214 -0.82 1.77 2.83
CA HIS A 214 -1.55 2.86 3.53
C HIS A 214 -3.05 2.64 3.72
N LEU A 215 -3.78 2.27 2.66
CA LEU A 215 -5.21 2.02 2.68
C LEU A 215 -5.60 0.76 3.48
N HIS A 216 -4.65 -0.16 3.68
CA HIS A 216 -4.83 -1.45 4.36
C HIS A 216 -5.87 -2.35 3.68
N VAL A 217 -6.02 -2.21 2.37
CA VAL A 217 -6.94 -2.99 1.53
C VAL A 217 -6.16 -3.76 0.47
N GLN A 218 -6.59 -4.98 0.18
CA GLN A 218 -6.13 -5.73 -0.99
C GLN A 218 -6.94 -5.33 -2.21
N ASP A 219 -6.31 -4.68 -3.19
CA ASP A 219 -6.96 -4.30 -4.44
C ASP A 219 -5.92 -3.98 -5.54
N ILE A 220 -6.27 -4.17 -6.80
CA ILE A 220 -5.51 -3.80 -7.98
C ILE A 220 -6.34 -2.84 -8.84
N ALA A 221 -5.95 -1.57 -8.84
CA ALA A 221 -6.55 -0.57 -9.69
C ALA A 221 -5.80 -0.48 -11.03
N GLN A 222 -6.55 -0.17 -12.10
CA GLN A 222 -5.97 0.01 -13.43
C GLN A 222 -6.46 1.29 -14.09
N GLN A 223 -5.54 2.07 -14.66
CA GLN A 223 -5.84 3.18 -15.55
C GLN A 223 -5.04 3.07 -16.84
N GLY A 224 -5.71 2.73 -17.94
CA GLY A 224 -5.04 2.43 -19.20
C GLY A 224 -4.13 1.21 -19.07
N ASN A 225 -2.83 1.39 -19.29
CA ASN A 225 -1.79 0.36 -19.15
C ASN A 225 -1.08 0.37 -17.78
N LEU A 226 -1.39 1.33 -16.90
CA LEU A 226 -0.80 1.42 -15.58
C LEU A 226 -1.62 0.58 -14.58
N TYR A 227 -0.94 -0.33 -13.90
CA TYR A 227 -1.50 -1.05 -12.75
C TYR A 227 -0.93 -0.47 -11.46
N GLU A 228 -1.81 -0.23 -10.49
CA GLU A 228 -1.46 0.00 -9.10
C GLU A 228 -1.90 -1.20 -8.27
N ILE A 229 -0.95 -1.84 -7.60
CA ILE A 229 -1.17 -2.98 -6.71
C ILE A 229 -1.07 -2.48 -5.26
N THR A 230 -2.21 -2.24 -4.63
CA THR A 230 -2.29 -1.90 -3.20
C THR A 230 -2.26 -3.18 -2.39
N THR A 231 -1.29 -3.28 -1.47
CA THR A 231 -1.19 -4.43 -0.56
C THR A 231 -1.73 -4.10 0.82
N GLY A 232 -2.61 -4.95 1.34
CA GLY A 232 -3.18 -4.79 2.69
C GLY A 232 -2.14 -4.94 3.81
N SER A 233 -2.51 -4.55 5.03
CA SER A 233 -1.59 -4.53 6.17
C SER A 233 -1.42 -5.89 6.85
N LEU A 234 -0.19 -6.24 7.21
CA LEU A 234 0.11 -7.46 7.99
C LEU A 234 -0.49 -7.46 9.40
N VAL A 235 -0.88 -6.32 9.97
CA VAL A 235 -1.46 -6.22 11.33
C VAL A 235 -2.99 -6.10 11.33
N SER A 236 -3.61 -6.03 10.15
CA SER A 236 -5.06 -5.92 9.97
C SER A 236 -5.61 -7.19 9.31
N TYR A 237 -6.87 -7.54 9.56
CA TYR A 237 -7.53 -8.63 8.83
C TYR A 237 -7.52 -8.33 7.31
N PRO A 238 -7.23 -9.31 6.43
CA PRO A 238 -6.93 -10.73 6.69
C PRO A 238 -5.42 -11.07 6.77
N HIS A 239 -4.56 -10.11 7.08
CA HIS A 239 -3.09 -10.24 7.19
C HIS A 239 -2.43 -10.68 5.88
N PRO A 240 -2.63 -9.92 4.77
CA PRO A 240 -2.20 -10.33 3.44
C PRO A 240 -0.72 -10.03 3.16
N TYR A 241 -0.14 -10.79 2.26
CA TYR A 241 1.09 -10.49 1.52
C TYR A 241 1.00 -11.15 0.16
N ARG A 242 1.73 -10.64 -0.83
CA ARG A 242 1.64 -11.11 -2.22
C ARG A 242 2.98 -11.70 -2.67
N ILE A 243 2.91 -12.75 -3.49
CA ILE A 243 4.04 -13.23 -4.28
C ILE A 243 3.68 -12.97 -5.74
N LEU A 244 4.61 -12.41 -6.50
CA LEU A 244 4.40 -12.01 -7.87
C LEU A 244 5.43 -12.69 -8.76
N ASN A 245 4.95 -13.22 -9.87
CA ASN A 245 5.77 -13.89 -10.87
C ASN A 245 5.66 -13.16 -12.21
N TRP A 246 6.76 -12.58 -12.65
CA TRP A 246 6.86 -11.99 -13.97
C TRP A 246 7.33 -13.03 -14.99
N GLU A 247 6.57 -13.23 -16.05
CA GLU A 247 6.96 -14.06 -17.18
C GLU A 247 6.38 -13.50 -18.49
N ASP A 248 7.26 -13.26 -19.46
CA ASP A 248 6.90 -12.91 -20.84
C ASP A 248 5.83 -11.81 -20.99
N GLY A 249 6.01 -10.70 -20.25
CA GLY A 249 5.13 -9.53 -20.32
C GLY A 249 3.84 -9.66 -19.50
N LYS A 250 3.77 -10.68 -18.63
CA LYS A 250 2.64 -10.88 -17.72
C LYS A 250 3.15 -10.95 -16.29
N LEU A 251 2.41 -10.29 -15.40
CA LEU A 251 2.61 -10.39 -13.96
C LEU A 251 1.50 -11.26 -13.39
N GLN A 252 1.85 -12.46 -12.92
CA GLN A 252 0.96 -13.25 -12.10
C GLN A 252 1.07 -12.78 -10.65
N VAL A 253 -0.08 -12.55 -10.01
CA VAL A 253 -0.20 -12.12 -8.62
C VAL A 253 -0.81 -13.27 -7.84
N GLU A 254 -0.20 -13.65 -6.72
CA GLU A 254 -0.68 -14.67 -5.79
C GLU A 254 -0.83 -14.05 -4.41
N THR A 255 -2.05 -14.02 -3.86
CA THR A 255 -2.31 -13.45 -2.54
C THR A 255 -2.28 -14.52 -1.46
N HIS A 256 -1.45 -14.31 -0.45
CA HIS A 256 -1.33 -15.14 0.73
C HIS A 256 -1.81 -14.42 1.98
N HIS A 257 -2.17 -15.19 3.01
CA HIS A 257 -2.70 -14.68 4.26
C HIS A 257 -2.15 -15.45 5.45
N ILE A 258 -1.78 -14.75 6.53
CA ILE A 258 -1.41 -15.40 7.79
C ILE A 258 -2.66 -15.99 8.45
N LYS A 259 -2.83 -17.31 8.40
CA LYS A 259 -4.05 -17.95 8.94
C LYS A 259 -4.09 -18.01 10.47
N ASN A 260 -2.92 -18.20 11.10
CA ASN A 260 -2.76 -18.27 12.55
C ASN A 260 -1.30 -17.97 12.90
N LEU A 261 -1.07 -17.66 14.18
CA LEU A 261 0.26 -17.56 14.79
C LEU A 261 0.27 -18.40 16.08
N PRO A 262 1.44 -18.83 16.59
CA PRO A 262 1.52 -19.66 17.80
C PRO A 262 0.75 -19.10 19.00
N ASP A 263 0.86 -17.79 19.24
CA ASP A 263 0.15 -17.10 20.33
C ASP A 263 -1.27 -16.64 19.94
N TRP A 264 -1.62 -16.76 18.65
CA TRP A 264 -2.91 -16.33 18.08
C TRP A 264 -3.51 -17.42 17.18
N PRO A 265 -3.96 -18.55 17.75
CA PRO A 265 -4.49 -19.67 16.97
C PRO A 265 -5.76 -19.32 16.18
N GLU A 266 -6.56 -18.39 16.70
CA GLU A 266 -7.80 -17.88 16.08
C GLU A 266 -7.59 -16.49 15.46
N LEU A 267 -6.37 -16.16 15.01
CA LEU A 267 -5.98 -14.82 14.52
C LEU A 267 -7.04 -14.19 13.62
N GLN A 268 -7.42 -14.89 12.54
CA GLN A 268 -8.38 -14.42 11.55
C GLN A 268 -9.73 -14.06 12.17
N LYS A 269 -10.24 -14.89 13.08
CA LYS A 269 -11.51 -14.65 13.75
C LYS A 269 -11.42 -13.45 14.70
N VAL A 270 -10.33 -13.35 15.46
CA VAL A 270 -10.10 -12.26 16.41
C VAL A 270 -10.03 -10.93 15.68
N THR A 271 -9.26 -10.83 14.60
CA THR A 271 -9.08 -9.56 13.87
C THR A 271 -10.30 -9.20 13.02
N LEU A 272 -11.01 -10.19 12.46
CA LEU A 272 -12.31 -9.98 11.83
C LEU A 272 -13.33 -9.36 12.81
N GLU A 273 -13.46 -9.93 14.01
CA GLU A 273 -14.38 -9.41 15.02
C GLU A 273 -13.95 -8.02 15.54
N ARG A 274 -12.65 -7.80 15.73
CA ARG A 274 -12.09 -6.50 16.15
C ARG A 274 -12.39 -5.41 15.13
N MET A 275 -12.18 -5.70 13.85
CA MET A 275 -12.53 -4.79 12.76
C MET A 275 -14.04 -4.54 12.67
N ALA A 276 -14.85 -5.58 12.87
CA ALA A 276 -16.31 -5.45 12.87
C ALA A 276 -16.84 -4.60 14.03
N GLN A 277 -16.21 -4.66 15.21
CA GLN A 277 -16.55 -3.80 16.35
C GLN A 277 -16.19 -2.34 16.08
N GLY A 278 -15.04 -2.07 15.44
CA GLY A 278 -14.62 -0.73 15.07
C GLY A 278 -15.43 -0.10 13.93
N SER A 279 -16.03 -0.92 13.07
CA SER A 279 -16.74 -0.51 11.84
C SER A 279 -17.98 0.37 12.09
N HIS A 280 -18.69 0.16 13.19
CA HIS A 280 -20.02 0.75 13.44
C HIS A 280 -20.04 2.28 13.31
N HIS A 281 -19.10 2.97 13.98
CA HIS A 281 -19.01 4.43 13.93
C HIS A 281 -18.75 4.95 12.50
N TYR A 282 -17.88 4.28 11.75
CA TYR A 282 -17.55 4.66 10.38
C TYR A 282 -18.75 4.46 9.45
N MET A 283 -19.47 3.35 9.58
CA MET A 283 -20.67 3.06 8.77
C MET A 283 -21.78 4.07 9.02
N ILE A 284 -22.03 4.47 10.27
CA ILE A 284 -23.00 5.54 10.59
C ILE A 284 -22.62 6.83 9.87
N ARG A 285 -21.36 7.28 10.06
CA ARG A 285 -20.88 8.53 9.47
C ARG A 285 -20.97 8.51 7.95
N TRP A 286 -20.68 7.36 7.34
CA TRP A 286 -20.70 7.22 5.90
C TRP A 286 -22.11 7.20 5.33
N LEU A 287 -23.01 6.39 5.90
CA LEU A 287 -24.42 6.35 5.48
C LEU A 287 -25.10 7.71 5.65
N SER A 288 -24.85 8.39 6.77
CA SER A 288 -25.42 9.72 7.01
C SER A 288 -24.85 10.79 6.09
N GLY A 289 -23.56 10.71 5.74
CA GLY A 289 -22.92 11.68 4.86
C GLY A 289 -23.24 11.46 3.38
N ALA A 290 -23.15 10.22 2.91
CA ALA A 290 -23.27 9.89 1.49
C ALA A 290 -24.72 9.74 1.03
N LEU A 291 -25.62 9.28 1.89
CA LEU A 291 -27.02 9.00 1.55
C LEU A 291 -28.02 9.87 2.31
N GLU A 292 -27.54 10.85 3.08
CA GLU A 292 -28.36 11.74 3.91
C GLU A 292 -29.30 10.99 4.88
N ILE A 293 -28.93 9.78 5.29
CA ILE A 293 -29.72 8.94 6.21
C ILE A 293 -29.57 9.48 7.64
N PRO A 294 -30.66 9.71 8.41
CA PRO A 294 -30.56 10.12 9.81
C PRO A 294 -29.69 9.18 10.64
N GLN A 295 -28.83 9.71 11.51
CA GLN A 295 -27.87 8.89 12.27
C GLN A 295 -28.51 7.75 13.06
N THR A 296 -29.72 7.94 13.60
CA THR A 296 -30.47 6.89 14.31
C THR A 296 -30.85 5.71 13.41
N GLN A 297 -31.21 5.99 12.16
CA GLN A 297 -31.52 4.97 11.16
C GLN A 297 -30.25 4.35 10.59
N ALA A 298 -29.20 5.14 10.36
CA ALA A 298 -27.89 4.65 9.95
C ALA A 298 -27.29 3.69 10.98
N ALA A 299 -27.49 3.94 12.29
CA ALA A 299 -27.08 3.03 13.36
C ALA A 299 -27.76 1.66 13.24
N GLN A 300 -29.07 1.61 12.95
CA GLN A 300 -29.78 0.36 12.73
C GLN A 300 -29.21 -0.43 11.54
N TYR A 301 -28.91 0.26 10.43
CA TYR A 301 -28.33 -0.39 9.25
C TYR A 301 -26.89 -0.86 9.49
N SER A 302 -26.11 -0.10 10.26
CA SER A 302 -24.70 -0.42 10.50
C SER A 302 -24.47 -1.75 11.22
N GLU A 303 -25.43 -2.24 12.00
CA GLU A 303 -25.39 -3.59 12.60
C GLU A 303 -25.31 -4.70 11.54
N HIS A 304 -25.98 -4.50 10.40
CA HIS A 304 -25.97 -5.42 9.27
C HIS A 304 -24.71 -5.29 8.39
N LEU A 305 -23.97 -4.19 8.56
CA LEU A 305 -22.81 -3.82 7.76
C LEU A 305 -21.50 -3.98 8.54
N ARG A 306 -21.52 -4.63 9.71
CA ARG A 306 -20.36 -4.69 10.61
C ARG A 306 -19.12 -5.29 9.95
N TYR A 307 -19.27 -6.27 9.06
CA TYR A 307 -18.14 -6.88 8.34
C TYR A 307 -17.77 -6.17 7.03
N PHE A 308 -18.47 -5.09 6.65
CA PHE A 308 -18.26 -4.40 5.37
C PHE A 308 -16.78 -4.11 5.10
N TRP A 309 -16.11 -3.41 6.03
CA TRP A 309 -14.70 -3.04 5.85
C TRP A 309 -13.74 -4.24 5.88
N ALA A 310 -14.07 -5.29 6.63
CA ALA A 310 -13.24 -6.50 6.63
C ALA A 310 -13.34 -7.25 5.30
N THR A 311 -14.52 -7.26 4.68
CA THR A 311 -14.72 -7.80 3.33
C THR A 311 -13.99 -6.95 2.29
N ILE A 312 -14.04 -5.62 2.39
CA ILE A 312 -13.24 -4.73 1.53
C ILE A 312 -11.75 -5.03 1.69
N ALA A 313 -11.23 -5.04 2.93
CA ALA A 313 -9.81 -5.22 3.18
C ALA A 313 -9.26 -6.57 2.70
N ALA A 314 -10.12 -7.59 2.61
CA ALA A 314 -9.75 -8.90 2.09
C ALA A 314 -9.63 -8.96 0.55
N GLY A 315 -10.06 -7.93 -0.18
CA GLY A 315 -10.13 -7.93 -1.64
C GLY A 315 -11.29 -8.79 -2.17
N ASP A 316 -11.52 -8.72 -3.48
CA ASP A 316 -12.60 -9.42 -4.21
C ASP A 316 -13.99 -9.26 -3.56
N ALA A 317 -14.27 -8.09 -2.98
CA ALA A 317 -15.43 -7.88 -2.14
C ALA A 317 -16.74 -8.11 -2.90
N GLN A 318 -17.65 -8.92 -2.35
CA GLN A 318 -18.99 -9.13 -2.90
C GLN A 318 -20.05 -9.01 -1.81
N PHE A 319 -20.88 -7.98 -1.94
CA PHE A 319 -21.93 -7.65 -0.99
C PHE A 319 -23.32 -7.98 -1.52
N SER A 320 -24.15 -8.53 -0.63
CA SER A 320 -25.59 -8.69 -0.83
C SER A 320 -26.33 -8.32 0.45
N PHE A 321 -27.00 -7.17 0.44
CA PHE A 321 -27.74 -6.64 1.59
C PHE A 321 -29.24 -6.52 1.29
N ALA A 322 -29.85 -7.59 0.75
CA ALA A 322 -31.24 -7.60 0.28
C ALA A 322 -32.31 -7.19 1.32
N HIS A 323 -31.95 -7.18 2.61
CA HIS A 323 -32.82 -6.76 3.72
C HIS A 323 -32.76 -5.26 4.04
N LEU A 324 -31.83 -4.51 3.44
CA LEU A 324 -31.71 -3.05 3.58
C LEU A 324 -32.55 -2.32 2.52
N PRO A 325 -32.83 -1.02 2.67
CA PRO A 325 -33.51 -0.25 1.62
C PRO A 325 -32.74 -0.23 0.28
N GLU A 326 -33.46 -0.14 -0.84
CA GLU A 326 -32.88 -0.20 -2.20
C GLU A 326 -31.77 0.84 -2.44
N ASN A 327 -31.90 2.06 -1.92
CA ASN A 327 -30.86 3.08 -2.06
C ASN A 327 -29.57 2.72 -1.30
N VAL A 328 -29.68 2.06 -0.14
CA VAL A 328 -28.53 1.57 0.62
C VAL A 328 -27.89 0.39 -0.11
N GLN A 329 -28.70 -0.53 -0.64
CA GLN A 329 -28.21 -1.66 -1.43
C GLN A 329 -27.43 -1.18 -2.67
N ALA A 330 -28.02 -0.26 -3.44
CA ALA A 330 -27.38 0.31 -4.63
C ALA A 330 -26.07 1.03 -4.29
N PHE A 331 -26.04 1.76 -3.17
CA PHE A 331 -24.83 2.42 -2.72
C PHE A 331 -23.72 1.43 -2.37
N MET A 332 -24.03 0.41 -1.57
CA MET A 332 -23.05 -0.60 -1.14
C MET A 332 -22.57 -1.49 -2.30
N ALA A 333 -23.44 -1.75 -3.29
CA ALA A 333 -23.08 -2.53 -4.47
C ALA A 333 -22.00 -1.87 -5.34
N GLN A 334 -21.79 -0.55 -5.23
CA GLN A 334 -20.68 0.13 -5.92
C GLN A 334 -19.31 -0.30 -5.40
N PHE A 335 -19.25 -0.86 -4.19
CA PHE A 335 -18.01 -1.39 -3.59
C PHE A 335 -17.81 -2.88 -3.85
N ASN A 336 -18.67 -3.49 -4.67
CA ASN A 336 -18.40 -4.83 -5.16
C ASN A 336 -17.25 -4.77 -6.16
N ASP A 337 -16.29 -5.67 -5.96
CA ASP A 337 -15.20 -5.88 -6.89
C ASP A 337 -15.75 -6.24 -8.28
N GLN A 338 -15.05 -5.77 -9.32
CA GLN A 338 -15.44 -5.97 -10.71
C GLN A 338 -14.61 -7.12 -11.29
N PRO A 339 -15.24 -8.15 -11.90
CA PRO A 339 -14.49 -9.22 -12.51
C PRO A 339 -13.50 -8.72 -13.59
N PRO A 340 -12.31 -9.34 -13.70
CA PRO A 340 -11.86 -10.50 -12.92
C PRO A 340 -11.40 -10.11 -11.51
N ALA A 341 -11.64 -11.01 -10.55
CA ALA A 341 -11.05 -10.94 -9.20
C ALA A 341 -9.53 -10.72 -9.27
N ASP A 342 -9.00 -9.96 -8.34
CA ASP A 342 -7.66 -9.37 -8.45
C ASP A 342 -6.68 -9.77 -7.33
N ASN A 343 -7.15 -10.52 -6.33
CA ASN A 343 -6.25 -11.18 -5.38
C ASN A 343 -5.33 -12.19 -6.07
N ASP A 344 -5.86 -12.92 -7.05
CA ASP A 344 -5.14 -13.93 -7.85
C ASP A 344 -5.29 -13.62 -9.35
N ALA A 345 -4.64 -12.55 -9.80
CA ALA A 345 -4.74 -12.04 -11.17
C ALA A 345 -3.52 -12.35 -12.04
N VAL A 346 -3.73 -12.34 -13.36
CA VAL A 346 -2.66 -12.28 -14.36
C VAL A 346 -2.80 -10.96 -15.11
N LEU A 347 -1.89 -10.03 -14.83
CA LEU A 347 -1.89 -8.67 -15.38
C LEU A 347 -1.02 -8.65 -16.65
N PRO A 348 -1.61 -8.42 -17.84
CA PRO A 348 -0.82 -8.22 -19.04
C PRO A 348 -0.21 -6.82 -19.03
N LEU A 349 1.12 -6.74 -19.09
CA LEU A 349 1.84 -5.51 -19.37
C LEU A 349 2.22 -5.50 -20.85
N GLY A 350 1.29 -4.99 -21.65
CA GLY A 350 1.52 -4.78 -23.07
C GLY A 350 2.44 -3.60 -23.30
N LEU A 351 3.60 -3.84 -23.94
CA LEU A 351 4.23 -2.85 -24.80
C LEU A 351 3.32 -2.68 -26.03
N GLN A 352 2.26 -1.88 -25.93
CA GLN A 352 1.51 -1.55 -27.13
C GLN A 352 2.31 -0.57 -27.98
N GLY A 353 2.86 -1.10 -29.08
CA GLY A 353 3.08 -0.39 -30.33
C GLY A 353 4.23 0.62 -30.35
N SER A 354 5.15 0.40 -31.27
CA SER A 354 6.05 1.39 -31.89
C SER A 354 5.90 2.84 -31.42
N SER A 355 7.02 3.41 -30.99
CA SER A 355 7.30 4.82 -30.74
C SER A 355 7.00 5.80 -31.89
N GLU A 356 6.06 5.52 -32.79
CA GLU A 356 5.79 6.31 -33.99
C GLU A 356 4.59 7.28 -33.88
N ASP A 357 3.75 7.24 -32.83
CA ASP A 357 2.59 8.14 -32.75
C ASP A 357 2.42 8.96 -31.46
N LEU A 358 3.41 8.96 -30.56
CA LEU A 358 3.41 9.89 -29.42
C LEU A 358 4.61 10.82 -29.51
N PRO A 359 4.42 12.12 -29.83
CA PRO A 359 5.51 13.08 -29.74
C PRO A 359 6.03 13.11 -28.29
N PRO A 360 7.33 13.34 -28.06
CA PRO A 360 7.86 13.55 -26.72
C PRO A 360 7.08 14.70 -26.08
N ARG A 361 6.20 14.38 -25.13
CA ARG A 361 5.45 15.39 -24.39
C ARG A 361 6.44 16.14 -23.51
N THR A 362 6.84 17.32 -23.95
CA THR A 362 7.63 18.25 -23.14
C THR A 362 6.80 18.72 -21.94
N MET A 363 7.43 18.86 -20.78
CA MET A 363 6.85 19.24 -19.46
C MET A 363 5.88 20.44 -19.40
N LYS A 364 5.61 21.16 -20.50
CA LYS A 364 4.68 22.31 -20.49
C LYS A 364 3.21 21.92 -20.24
N ASP A 365 2.87 20.64 -20.31
CA ASP A 365 1.47 20.18 -20.24
C ASP A 365 1.08 19.54 -18.89
N ILE A 366 2.01 19.40 -17.93
CA ILE A 366 1.74 18.83 -16.60
C ILE A 366 1.71 19.99 -15.59
N SER A 367 0.55 20.61 -15.41
CA SER A 367 0.33 21.57 -14.32
C SER A 367 -0.08 20.83 -13.05
N VAL A 368 0.77 20.88 -12.02
CA VAL A 368 0.37 20.54 -10.65
C VAL A 368 -0.43 21.72 -10.11
N THR A 369 -1.76 21.61 -10.09
CA THR A 369 -2.63 22.53 -9.34
C THR A 369 -3.08 21.88 -8.04
#